data_AF-A0A3C1ZBA5-F1
#
_entry.id   AF-A0A3C1ZBA5-F1
#
_cell.length_a   1.000
_cell.length_b   1.000
_cell.length_c   1.000
_cell.angle_alpha   90.00
_cell.angle_beta   90.00
_cell.angle_gamma   90.00
#
_symmetry.space_group_name_H-M   'P 1'
#
loop_
_entity.id
_entity.type
_entity.pdbx_description
1 polymer ?
#
loop_
_entity_poly.entity_id
_entity_poly.type
_entity_poly.pdbx_seq_one_letter_code
_entity_poly.pdbx_strand_id
1 'polypeptide(L)'
;MMDIQLPPRIDGGEPPVLKGARQITIIGANGSGKSRFCSQLVKSCGDKAYRISALRALFPMDDERQAKLPGSIADLFDRINASTPQVTNTASTEFDKLTYVMLTDEFRDLMNYKAHLLMGEEMPFPKTKLDTTVRMWQEVFPKNKVLRENGKLLFTTEGQSDKYSSLRLSDGEKAVLYYIGAVLYAMPDAVIVVDDPETFIHRSIMQTLWNVIEEMRPDCSFIYNTHNVEFASSRVDNQCVWVKNFDPEHVAWDYEVMPSSQTLDDAIYFELLGSRKPVLFIEGDETHSIDSKLYPLIFPDYTVKPLGSCNRVIETVRSFGNLRTFHQLDSYGIVDRDRRSEEEVEYLRKKNIFVPDVAEIENMLLIEGVVRSMARWRKRNADEVFGKVRRSVMNQFSREIKSQALMHTRHRVKHDVELRIDMKFRNIGALEDHMVDLVNEINPRGYYEDLCRLFHRYAVDGDYRAVLRVFNQKTMLSECNVAGLCGYARKEDYVKGVLTVLKAGGKEAREIRDAIKACLAVPDGDA
;
A
#
# COMPACT_ATOMS: atom_id res chain seq x y z
N MET A 1 18.61 -15.52 30.20
CA MET A 1 17.55 -15.56 29.18
C MET A 1 16.86 -16.92 29.25
N MET A 2 15.54 -16.92 29.16
CA MET A 2 14.70 -18.12 29.30
C MET A 2 14.50 -18.79 27.94
N ASP A 3 14.43 -20.12 27.93
CA ASP A 3 14.05 -20.87 26.73
C ASP A 3 12.53 -20.74 26.49
N ILE A 4 12.14 -20.36 25.29
CA ILE A 4 10.74 -20.10 24.93
C ILE A 4 10.22 -21.25 24.07
N GLN A 5 9.29 -22.03 24.62
CA GLN A 5 8.62 -23.12 23.90
C GLN A 5 7.51 -22.55 23.02
N LEU A 6 7.58 -22.82 21.71
CA LEU A 6 6.54 -22.39 20.76
C LEU A 6 5.26 -23.23 20.90
N PRO A 7 4.09 -22.70 20.46
CA PRO A 7 2.80 -23.40 20.54
C PRO A 7 2.72 -24.71 19.72
N PRO A 8 1.73 -25.58 19.99
CA PRO A 8 1.50 -26.82 19.23
C PRO A 8 1.39 -26.59 17.71
N ARG A 9 1.93 -27.53 16.93
CA ARG A 9 1.89 -27.48 15.45
C ARG A 9 0.71 -28.28 14.90
N ILE A 10 0.09 -27.80 13.82
CA ILE A 10 -1.00 -28.51 13.12
C ILE A 10 -0.49 -29.82 12.50
N ASP A 11 0.76 -29.84 12.03
CA ASP A 11 1.40 -31.00 11.42
C ASP A 11 1.75 -32.12 12.43
N GLY A 12 1.48 -31.93 13.72
CA GLY A 12 1.79 -32.87 14.80
C GLY A 12 3.29 -32.95 15.16
N GLY A 13 4.14 -32.10 14.57
CA GLY A 13 5.55 -32.01 14.91
C GLY A 13 5.78 -31.47 16.33
N GLU A 14 6.90 -31.86 16.95
CA GLU A 14 7.29 -31.33 18.25
C GLU A 14 7.49 -29.80 18.17
N PRO A 15 6.89 -29.01 19.07
CA PRO A 15 7.07 -27.57 19.05
C PRO A 15 8.52 -27.17 19.34
N PRO A 16 9.17 -26.40 18.44
CA PRO A 16 10.54 -25.94 18.66
C PRO A 16 10.67 -25.08 19.92
N VAL A 17 11.84 -25.17 20.54
CA VAL A 17 12.22 -24.34 21.69
C VAL A 17 13.27 -23.33 21.23
N LEU A 18 12.92 -22.05 21.34
CA LEU A 18 13.82 -20.94 21.03
C LEU A 18 14.74 -20.71 22.23
N LYS A 19 16.00 -21.12 22.11
CA LYS A 19 16.99 -21.04 23.19
C LYS A 19 17.70 -19.69 23.21
N GLY A 20 17.72 -19.05 24.37
CA GLY A 20 18.45 -17.80 24.58
C GLY A 20 18.05 -16.64 23.65
N ALA A 21 16.85 -16.69 23.06
CA ALA A 21 16.38 -15.69 22.11
C ALA A 21 15.96 -14.41 22.84
N ARG A 22 16.72 -13.33 22.64
CA ARG A 22 16.40 -12.03 23.24
C ARG A 22 15.27 -11.30 22.50
N GLN A 23 15.27 -11.38 21.16
CA GLN A 23 14.27 -10.76 20.30
C GLN A 23 13.59 -11.86 19.49
N ILE A 24 12.26 -11.92 19.60
CA ILE A 24 11.43 -12.81 18.80
C ILE A 24 10.37 -11.95 18.11
N THR A 25 10.20 -12.11 16.81
CA THR A 25 9.14 -11.41 16.08
C THR A 25 8.19 -12.39 15.43
N ILE A 26 6.92 -12.32 15.83
CA ILE A 26 5.82 -13.10 15.28
C ILE A 26 5.19 -12.30 14.14
N ILE A 27 5.30 -12.82 12.92
CA ILE A 27 4.70 -12.26 11.69
C ILE A 27 3.66 -13.22 11.13
N GLY A 28 2.74 -12.71 10.32
CA GLY A 28 1.62 -13.48 9.76
C GLY A 28 0.57 -12.58 9.14
N ALA A 29 -0.20 -13.08 8.18
CA ALA A 29 -1.30 -12.32 7.57
C ALA A 29 -2.41 -12.01 8.58
N ASN A 30 -3.34 -11.10 8.24
CA ASN A 30 -4.53 -10.89 9.06
C ASN A 30 -5.40 -12.16 9.05
N GLY A 31 -5.84 -12.59 10.23
CA GLY A 31 -6.62 -13.83 10.39
C GLY A 31 -5.81 -15.12 10.59
N SER A 32 -4.48 -15.11 10.40
CA SER A 32 -3.59 -16.28 10.60
C SER A 32 -3.52 -16.79 12.06
N GLY A 33 -4.05 -16.05 13.03
CA GLY A 33 -4.08 -16.45 14.44
C GLY A 33 -2.91 -15.94 15.29
N LYS A 34 -2.11 -14.97 14.84
CA LYS A 34 -0.99 -14.35 15.60
C LYS A 34 -1.34 -13.94 17.04
N SER A 35 -2.45 -13.24 17.23
CA SER A 35 -2.85 -12.77 18.57
C SER A 35 -3.16 -13.93 19.51
N ARG A 36 -3.69 -15.04 18.98
CA ARG A 36 -3.92 -16.28 19.74
C ARG A 36 -2.60 -17.01 20.02
N PHE A 37 -1.70 -17.03 19.03
CA PHE A 37 -0.34 -17.57 19.17
C PHE A 37 0.40 -16.89 20.33
N CYS A 38 0.41 -15.56 20.36
CA CYS A 38 1.04 -14.78 21.42
C CYS A 38 0.33 -14.98 22.77
N SER A 39 -1.00 -15.11 22.77
CA SER A 39 -1.75 -15.41 24.00
C SER A 39 -1.42 -16.80 24.56
N GLN A 40 -1.12 -17.78 23.69
CA GLN A 40 -0.64 -19.09 24.12
C GLN A 40 0.77 -19.02 24.69
N LEU A 41 1.67 -18.24 24.07
CA LEU A 41 3.02 -17.99 24.60
C LEU A 41 2.97 -17.34 25.99
N VAL A 42 2.13 -16.33 26.18
CA VAL A 42 1.90 -15.69 27.49
C VAL A 42 1.50 -16.72 28.54
N LYS A 43 0.58 -17.63 28.21
CA LYS A 43 0.17 -18.71 29.13
C LYS A 43 1.33 -19.65 29.47
N SER A 44 2.12 -20.06 28.46
CA SER A 44 3.27 -20.95 28.67
C SER A 44 4.39 -20.32 29.49
N CYS A 45 4.56 -19.00 29.42
CA CYS A 45 5.56 -18.27 30.19
C CYS A 45 5.15 -18.03 31.66
N GLY A 46 3.87 -18.23 32.01
CA GLY A 46 3.36 -18.13 33.37
C GLY A 46 3.64 -16.76 34.02
N ASP A 47 4.14 -16.78 35.26
CA ASP A 47 4.38 -15.57 36.07
C ASP A 47 5.48 -14.64 35.52
N LYS A 48 6.24 -15.09 34.52
CA LYS A 48 7.25 -14.26 33.83
C LYS A 48 6.69 -13.51 32.63
N ALA A 49 5.44 -13.78 32.25
CA ALA A 49 4.83 -13.12 31.10
C ALA A 49 4.40 -11.69 31.45
N TYR A 50 4.80 -10.73 30.63
CA TYR A 50 4.42 -9.33 30.77
C TYR A 50 3.93 -8.81 29.42
N ARG A 51 2.70 -8.32 29.32
CA ARG A 51 2.10 -7.92 28.04
C ARG A 51 1.82 -6.43 28.01
N ILE A 52 2.27 -5.75 26.95
CA ILE A 52 2.07 -4.32 26.73
C ILE A 52 1.49 -4.04 25.35
N SER A 53 0.63 -3.02 25.23
CA SER A 53 0.02 -2.62 23.96
C SER A 53 -0.45 -1.17 24.00
N ALA A 54 -0.12 -0.39 22.98
CA ALA A 54 -0.59 0.99 22.86
C ALA A 54 -2.12 1.09 22.76
N LEU A 55 -2.80 0.11 22.17
CA LEU A 55 -4.27 0.10 22.11
C LEU A 55 -4.89 0.00 23.52
N ARG A 56 -4.33 -0.85 24.39
CA ARG A 56 -4.77 -0.95 25.80
C ARG A 56 -4.40 0.28 26.62
N ALA A 57 -3.27 0.89 26.28
CA ALA A 57 -2.80 2.10 26.93
C ALA A 57 -3.75 3.26 26.70
N LEU A 58 -4.24 3.45 25.48
CA LEU A 58 -4.97 4.66 25.09
C LEU A 58 -6.49 4.51 25.12
N PHE A 59 -7.01 3.30 24.95
CA PHE A 59 -8.44 3.05 24.91
C PHE A 59 -8.88 2.22 26.13
N PRO A 60 -10.04 2.55 26.73
CA PRO A 60 -10.61 1.73 27.78
C PRO A 60 -11.00 0.37 27.19
N MET A 61 -10.49 -0.69 27.80
CA MET A 61 -10.81 -2.06 27.44
C MET A 61 -11.65 -2.67 28.57
N ASP A 62 -12.64 -3.50 28.24
CA ASP A 62 -13.43 -4.23 29.24
C ASP A 62 -12.52 -5.21 29.99
N ASP A 63 -12.02 -4.79 31.16
CA ASP A 63 -11.14 -5.58 32.05
C ASP A 63 -11.78 -6.93 32.45
N GLU A 64 -13.12 -7.04 32.44
CA GLU A 64 -13.84 -8.29 32.78
C GLU A 64 -13.63 -9.43 31.77
N ARG A 65 -13.25 -9.12 30.53
CA ARG A 65 -13.11 -10.12 29.45
C ARG A 65 -11.70 -10.70 29.32
N GLN A 66 -10.71 -10.15 30.01
CA GLN A 66 -9.32 -10.59 29.94
C GLN A 66 -8.75 -10.87 31.32
N ALA A 67 -8.13 -12.03 31.50
CA ALA A 67 -7.44 -12.35 32.75
C ALA A 67 -6.30 -11.35 32.99
N LYS A 68 -6.30 -10.69 34.14
CA LYS A 68 -5.21 -9.81 34.58
C LYS A 68 -3.97 -10.66 34.84
N LEU A 69 -2.85 -10.29 34.22
CA LEU A 69 -1.58 -10.98 34.43
C LEU A 69 -0.95 -10.51 35.76
N PRO A 70 -0.42 -11.43 36.59
CA PRO A 70 0.34 -11.05 37.77
C PRO A 70 1.48 -10.09 37.42
N GLY A 71 1.62 -9.01 38.17
CA GLY A 71 2.65 -7.98 37.95
C GLY A 71 2.39 -7.03 36.79
N SER A 72 1.29 -7.18 36.04
CA SER A 72 0.88 -6.20 35.03
C SER A 72 0.54 -4.84 35.67
N ILE A 73 0.54 -3.77 34.86
CA ILE A 73 0.16 -2.44 35.32
C ILE A 73 -1.22 -2.41 35.99
N ALA A 74 -2.18 -3.17 35.45
CA ALA A 74 -3.52 -3.28 36.04
C ALA A 74 -3.49 -3.95 37.42
N ASP A 75 -2.73 -5.04 37.59
CA ASP A 75 -2.57 -5.72 38.89
C ASP A 75 -1.84 -4.81 39.91
N LEU A 76 -0.79 -4.12 39.50
CA LEU A 76 -0.09 -3.15 40.35
C LEU A 76 -1.01 -2.01 40.81
N PHE A 77 -1.80 -1.47 39.89
CA PHE A 77 -2.78 -0.43 40.18
C PHE A 77 -3.82 -0.90 41.22
N ASP A 78 -4.37 -2.10 41.04
CA ASP A 78 -5.34 -2.69 41.97
C ASP A 78 -4.74 -2.91 43.37
N ARG A 79 -3.50 -3.41 43.45
CA ARG A 79 -2.79 -3.61 44.73
C ARG A 79 -2.56 -2.29 45.46
N ILE A 80 -2.15 -1.24 44.74
CA ILE A 80 -1.93 0.08 45.33
C ILE A 80 -3.26 0.65 45.85
N ASN A 81 -4.33 0.59 45.04
CA ASN A 81 -5.67 1.05 45.45
C ASN A 81 -6.18 0.28 46.68
N ALA A 82 -6.00 -1.04 46.73
CA ALA A 82 -6.40 -1.86 47.88
C ALA A 82 -5.61 -1.49 49.15
N SER A 83 -4.34 -1.12 49.01
CA SER A 83 -3.47 -0.73 50.13
C SER A 83 -3.72 0.69 50.66
N THR A 84 -4.40 1.55 49.91
CA THR A 84 -4.65 2.95 50.27
C THR A 84 -6.15 3.30 50.19
N PRO A 85 -6.98 2.81 51.14
CA PRO A 85 -8.44 2.91 51.04
C PRO A 85 -8.98 4.35 51.03
N GLN A 86 -8.21 5.32 51.52
CA GLN A 86 -8.62 6.73 51.57
C GLN A 86 -8.55 7.45 50.21
N VAL A 87 -7.89 6.87 49.20
CA VAL A 87 -7.72 7.48 47.86
C VAL A 87 -8.00 6.42 46.80
N THR A 88 -9.27 6.16 46.53
CA THR A 88 -9.68 5.27 45.42
C THR A 88 -9.63 6.02 44.09
N ASN A 89 -8.75 5.61 43.18
CA ASN A 89 -8.68 6.18 41.83
C ASN A 89 -9.45 5.28 40.83
N THR A 90 -10.25 5.90 39.97
CA THR A 90 -10.99 5.23 38.87
C THR A 90 -10.32 5.56 37.54
N ALA A 91 -9.16 4.97 37.28
CA ALA A 91 -8.45 5.09 36.01
C ALA A 91 -9.10 4.17 34.96
N SER A 92 -9.47 4.72 33.79
CA SER A 92 -10.20 3.99 32.74
C SER A 92 -9.27 3.34 31.70
N THR A 93 -8.06 3.88 31.50
CA THR A 93 -7.08 3.36 30.54
C THR A 93 -5.84 2.81 31.23
N GLU A 94 -5.09 1.94 30.56
CA GLU A 94 -3.85 1.39 31.13
C GLU A 94 -2.75 2.46 31.27
N PHE A 95 -2.77 3.51 30.43
CA PHE A 95 -1.89 4.66 30.56
C PHE A 95 -2.18 5.48 31.84
N ASP A 96 -3.45 5.70 32.15
CA ASP A 96 -3.84 6.40 33.39
C ASP A 96 -3.45 5.59 34.62
N LYS A 97 -3.65 4.26 34.58
CA LYS A 97 -3.20 3.33 35.62
C LYS A 97 -1.69 3.40 35.82
N LEU A 98 -0.90 3.35 34.73
CA LEU A 98 0.56 3.48 34.77
C LEU A 98 0.99 4.82 35.37
N THR A 99 0.38 5.92 34.93
CA THR A 99 0.69 7.25 35.44
C THR A 99 0.45 7.34 36.94
N TYR A 100 -0.66 6.78 37.43
CA TYR A 100 -0.96 6.73 38.86
C TYR A 100 0.06 5.89 39.65
N VAL A 101 0.36 4.68 39.18
CA VAL A 101 1.37 3.79 39.80
C VAL A 101 2.71 4.52 39.89
N MET A 102 3.15 5.16 38.81
CA MET A 102 4.43 5.86 38.74
C MET A 102 4.50 7.07 39.66
N LEU A 103 3.43 7.87 39.74
CA LEU A 103 3.36 9.00 40.67
C LEU A 103 3.31 8.56 42.14
N THR A 104 2.68 7.42 42.42
CA THR A 104 2.64 6.86 43.78
C THR A 104 4.00 6.34 44.22
N ASP A 105 4.73 5.68 43.31
CA ASP A 105 6.10 5.25 43.60
C ASP A 105 7.05 6.44 43.78
N GLU A 106 6.97 7.47 42.92
CA GLU A 106 7.71 8.73 43.09
C GLU A 106 7.47 9.32 44.48
N PHE A 107 6.20 9.41 44.89
CA PHE A 107 5.84 9.94 46.20
C PHE A 107 6.40 9.09 47.34
N ARG A 108 6.34 7.75 47.22
CA ARG A 108 6.89 6.83 48.21
C ARG A 108 8.40 6.99 48.37
N ASP A 109 9.14 7.05 47.26
CA ASP A 109 10.60 7.22 47.27
C ASP A 109 11.00 8.55 47.91
N LEU A 110 10.32 9.64 47.57
CA LEU A 110 10.57 10.96 48.14
C LEU A 110 10.18 11.05 49.63
N MET A 111 9.10 10.39 50.05
CA MET A 111 8.70 10.33 51.46
C MET A 111 9.70 9.53 52.30
N ASN A 112 10.19 8.40 51.78
CA ASN A 112 11.25 7.62 52.41
C ASN A 112 12.53 8.45 52.57
N TYR A 113 12.96 9.11 51.49
CA TYR A 113 14.12 10.02 51.52
C TYR A 113 13.96 11.12 52.58
N LYS A 114 12.78 11.77 52.62
CA LYS A 114 12.48 12.79 53.63
C LYS A 114 12.53 12.22 55.06
N ALA A 115 12.02 11.00 55.28
CA ALA A 115 12.04 10.37 56.61
C ALA A 115 13.48 10.13 57.10
N HIS A 116 14.36 9.62 56.24
CA HIS A 116 15.78 9.41 56.58
C HIS A 116 16.51 10.74 56.86
N LEU A 117 16.25 11.78 56.06
CA LEU A 117 16.81 13.12 56.33
C LEU A 117 16.37 13.67 57.69
N LEU A 118 15.10 13.46 58.08
CA LEU A 118 14.61 13.88 59.39
C LEU A 118 15.24 13.11 60.55
N MET A 119 15.75 11.89 60.30
CA MET A 119 16.52 11.09 61.26
C MET A 119 18.01 11.47 61.28
N GLY A 120 18.45 12.43 60.45
CA GLY A 120 19.84 12.87 60.37
C GLY A 120 20.75 11.93 59.57
N GLU A 121 20.17 11.02 58.78
CA GLU A 121 20.93 10.11 57.92
C GLU A 121 21.24 10.78 56.57
N GLU A 122 22.50 10.71 56.13
CA GLU A 122 22.88 11.13 54.79
C GLU A 122 22.54 10.04 53.76
N MET A 123 21.62 10.37 52.85
CA MET A 123 21.19 9.50 51.75
C MET A 123 21.36 10.26 50.42
N PRO A 124 21.81 9.62 49.33
CA PRO A 124 21.78 10.24 48.01
C PRO A 124 20.33 10.47 47.56
N PHE A 125 20.07 11.56 46.84
CA PHE A 125 18.74 11.83 46.29
C PHE A 125 18.29 10.64 45.42
N PRO A 126 17.08 10.09 45.63
CA PRO A 126 16.64 8.89 44.94
C PRO A 126 16.49 9.16 43.44
N LYS A 127 16.97 8.23 42.61
CA LYS A 127 16.67 8.21 41.17
C LYS A 127 15.45 7.34 40.96
N THR A 128 14.36 7.93 40.51
CA THR A 128 13.08 7.23 40.42
C THR A 128 12.85 6.62 39.04
N LYS A 129 11.82 5.77 38.95
CA LYS A 129 11.36 5.25 37.64
C LYS A 129 10.82 6.38 36.76
N LEU A 130 10.22 7.42 37.35
CA LEU A 130 9.76 8.59 36.61
C LEU A 130 10.93 9.38 36.03
N ASP A 131 12.03 9.56 36.77
CA ASP A 131 13.27 10.16 36.24
C ASP A 131 13.77 9.42 35.01
N THR A 132 13.83 8.10 35.11
CA THR A 132 14.29 7.24 34.02
C THR A 132 13.35 7.33 32.82
N THR A 133 12.03 7.29 33.05
CA THR A 133 11.01 7.39 32.00
C THR A 133 11.12 8.72 31.25
N VAL A 134 11.21 9.84 31.97
CA VAL A 134 11.33 11.17 31.37
C VAL A 134 12.60 11.30 30.54
N ARG A 135 13.75 10.86 31.09
CA ARG A 135 15.03 10.92 30.39
C ARG A 135 14.98 10.14 29.07
N MET A 136 14.50 8.90 29.11
CA MET A 136 14.42 8.02 27.93
C MET A 136 13.40 8.53 26.92
N TRP A 137 12.28 9.10 27.38
CA TRP A 137 11.30 9.73 26.48
C TRP A 137 11.88 10.94 25.74
N GLN A 138 12.72 11.74 26.40
CA GLN A 138 13.43 12.86 25.76
C GLN A 138 14.53 12.41 24.79
N GLU A 139 15.09 11.20 24.93
CA GLU A 139 15.98 10.65 23.91
C GLU A 139 15.23 10.33 22.60
N VAL A 140 13.96 9.92 22.70
CA VAL A 140 13.09 9.70 21.53
C VAL A 140 12.58 11.03 20.95
N PHE A 141 12.27 12.01 21.80
CA PHE A 141 11.79 13.34 21.42
C PHE A 141 12.71 14.47 21.94
N PRO A 142 13.90 14.68 21.34
CA PRO A 142 14.92 15.58 21.87
C PRO A 142 14.51 17.06 21.95
N LYS A 143 13.52 17.47 21.15
CA LYS A 143 12.99 18.84 21.13
C LYS A 143 11.92 19.09 22.21
N ASN A 144 11.48 18.05 22.90
CA ASN A 144 10.45 18.15 23.93
C ASN A 144 11.08 18.14 25.32
N LYS A 145 10.50 18.91 26.24
CA LYS A 145 10.87 18.93 27.66
C LYS A 145 9.67 18.55 28.53
N VAL A 146 9.96 17.76 29.56
CA VAL A 146 8.98 17.38 30.58
C VAL A 146 9.28 18.16 31.86
N LEU A 147 8.26 18.81 32.40
CA LEU A 147 8.29 19.58 33.64
C LEU A 147 7.38 18.93 34.67
N ARG A 148 7.78 18.95 35.94
CA ARG A 148 7.00 18.44 37.07
C ARG A 148 6.48 19.62 37.88
N GLU A 149 5.17 19.85 37.87
CA GLU A 149 4.56 20.93 38.63
C GLU A 149 3.29 20.43 39.32
N ASN A 150 3.18 20.64 40.64
CA ASN A 150 1.98 20.37 41.44
C ASN A 150 1.40 18.95 41.28
N GLY A 151 2.26 17.92 41.24
CA GLY A 151 1.84 16.52 41.08
C GLY A 151 1.37 16.16 39.66
N LYS A 152 1.67 17.00 38.66
CA LYS A 152 1.34 16.76 37.25
C LYS A 152 2.59 16.81 36.38
N LEU A 153 2.54 16.02 35.30
CA LEU A 153 3.51 16.12 34.21
C LEU A 153 3.02 17.13 33.19
N LEU A 154 3.84 18.17 32.98
CA LEU A 154 3.65 19.19 31.95
C LEU A 154 4.69 19.00 30.87
N PHE A 155 4.33 19.31 29.64
CA PHE A 155 5.17 19.15 28.47
C PHE A 155 5.31 20.51 27.76
N THR A 156 6.47 20.74 27.17
CA THR A 156 6.77 21.92 26.36
C THR A 156 7.68 21.52 25.21
N THR A 157 7.58 22.23 24.09
CA THR A 157 8.38 21.98 22.90
C THR A 157 9.30 23.18 22.67
N GLU A 158 10.54 22.92 22.27
CA GLU A 158 11.54 23.96 22.01
C GLU A 158 11.00 25.02 21.03
N GLY A 159 11.06 26.30 21.43
CA GLY A 159 10.52 27.43 20.67
C GLY A 159 9.07 27.81 20.97
N GLN A 160 8.36 27.05 21.82
CA GLN A 160 7.02 27.41 22.33
C GLN A 160 7.06 27.68 23.83
N SER A 161 6.43 28.77 24.28
CA SER A 161 6.31 29.09 25.72
C SER A 161 5.19 28.33 26.42
N ASP A 162 4.28 27.72 25.66
CA ASP A 162 3.08 27.11 26.19
C ASP A 162 3.40 25.76 26.83
N LYS A 163 3.08 25.63 28.12
CA LYS A 163 3.09 24.36 28.85
C LYS A 163 1.75 23.67 28.65
N TYR A 164 1.75 22.40 28.26
CA TYR A 164 0.54 21.61 28.11
C TYR A 164 0.54 20.37 29.00
N SER A 165 -0.64 19.98 29.46
CA SER A 165 -0.85 18.76 30.28
C SER A 165 -0.65 17.50 29.45
N SER A 166 -0.32 16.37 30.10
CA SER A 166 -0.32 15.02 29.49
C SER A 166 -1.59 14.70 28.68
N LEU A 167 -2.72 15.31 29.03
CA LEU A 167 -3.99 15.20 28.30
C LEU A 167 -3.93 15.71 26.86
N ARG A 168 -3.04 16.67 26.57
CA ARG A 168 -2.85 17.28 25.24
C ARG A 168 -1.74 16.64 24.41
N LEU A 169 -1.04 15.62 24.93
CA LEU A 169 -0.12 14.83 24.13
C LEU A 169 -0.87 14.13 23.00
N SER A 170 -0.22 14.00 21.85
CA SER A 170 -0.70 13.15 20.77
C SER A 170 -0.74 11.68 21.21
N ASP A 171 -1.57 10.88 20.54
CA ASP A 171 -1.67 9.44 20.81
C ASP A 171 -0.30 8.74 20.65
N GLY A 172 0.52 9.18 19.70
CA GLY A 172 1.88 8.67 19.52
C GLY A 172 2.80 9.01 20.70
N GLU A 173 2.78 10.25 21.20
CA GLU A 173 3.60 10.63 22.36
C GLU A 173 3.18 9.90 23.64
N LYS A 174 1.87 9.70 23.84
CA LYS A 174 1.33 8.90 24.95
C LYS A 174 1.75 7.43 24.82
N ALA A 175 1.69 6.86 23.61
CA ALA A 175 2.13 5.49 23.36
C ALA A 175 3.62 5.30 23.67
N VAL A 176 4.49 6.22 23.24
CA VAL A 176 5.93 6.19 23.58
C VAL A 176 6.14 6.25 25.09
N LEU A 177 5.47 7.19 25.77
CA LEU A 177 5.58 7.34 27.22
C LEU A 177 5.08 6.10 27.96
N TYR A 178 3.99 5.50 27.49
CA TYR A 178 3.46 4.25 28.01
C TYR A 178 4.49 3.12 27.86
N TYR A 179 5.04 2.88 26.67
CA TYR A 179 5.96 1.76 26.46
C TYR A 179 7.22 1.88 27.33
N ILE A 180 7.84 3.06 27.36
CA ILE A 180 9.03 3.32 28.19
C ILE A 180 8.70 3.16 29.68
N GLY A 181 7.58 3.72 30.13
CA GLY A 181 7.18 3.64 31.54
C GLY A 181 6.80 2.23 31.96
N ALA A 182 5.99 1.53 31.16
CA ALA A 182 5.49 0.19 31.46
C ALA A 182 6.62 -0.85 31.52
N VAL A 183 7.66 -0.75 30.69
CA VAL A 183 8.77 -1.71 30.69
C VAL A 183 9.58 -1.71 32.00
N LEU A 184 9.64 -0.55 32.68
CA LEU A 184 10.30 -0.39 33.99
C LEU A 184 9.54 -1.09 35.13
N TYR A 185 8.31 -1.53 34.88
CA TYR A 185 7.48 -2.27 35.83
C TYR A 185 7.44 -3.77 35.57
N ALA A 186 8.00 -4.24 34.45
CA ALA A 186 8.13 -5.68 34.22
C ALA A 186 9.05 -6.31 35.30
N MET A 187 8.72 -7.52 35.73
CA MET A 187 9.52 -8.31 36.67
C MET A 187 10.92 -8.63 36.10
N PRO A 188 11.93 -8.95 36.94
CA PRO A 188 13.24 -9.42 36.46
C PRO A 188 13.12 -10.66 35.57
N ASP A 189 13.93 -10.74 34.52
CA ASP A 189 13.92 -11.84 33.53
C ASP A 189 12.55 -12.08 32.86
N ALA A 190 11.75 -11.02 32.70
CA ALA A 190 10.43 -11.12 32.09
C ALA A 190 10.49 -11.46 30.59
N VAL A 191 9.43 -12.11 30.13
CA VAL A 191 9.11 -12.26 28.70
C VAL A 191 8.07 -11.20 28.34
N ILE A 192 8.53 -10.13 27.71
CA ILE A 192 7.73 -8.96 27.38
C ILE A 192 7.10 -9.15 26.00
N VAL A 193 5.79 -9.35 25.97
CA VAL A 193 5.00 -9.47 24.75
C VAL A 193 4.44 -8.11 24.37
N VAL A 194 4.79 -7.64 23.18
CA VAL A 194 4.39 -6.35 22.64
C VAL A 194 3.43 -6.57 21.47
N ASP A 195 2.19 -6.12 21.60
CA ASP A 195 1.24 -6.16 20.49
C ASP A 195 1.28 -4.89 19.64
N ASP A 196 1.43 -5.08 18.33
CA ASP A 196 1.48 -4.05 17.31
C ASP A 196 2.42 -2.89 17.71
N PRO A 197 3.74 -3.17 17.86
CA PRO A 197 4.75 -2.20 18.31
C PRO A 197 4.77 -0.91 17.48
N GLU A 198 4.23 -0.97 16.26
CA GLU A 198 4.12 0.14 15.34
C GLU A 198 2.94 1.09 15.56
N THR A 199 1.95 0.68 16.36
CA THR A 199 0.68 1.40 16.50
C THR A 199 0.87 2.77 17.16
N PHE A 200 0.42 3.83 16.48
CA PHE A 200 0.59 5.25 16.83
C PHE A 200 2.04 5.79 16.76
N ILE A 201 3.02 4.97 16.40
CA ILE A 201 4.42 5.37 16.37
C ILE A 201 4.83 5.72 14.93
N HIS A 202 5.36 6.93 14.73
CA HIS A 202 5.85 7.33 13.41
C HIS A 202 7.11 6.52 13.03
N ARG A 203 7.22 6.14 11.75
CA ARG A 203 8.31 5.29 11.22
C ARG A 203 9.71 5.80 11.59
N SER A 204 9.90 7.13 11.61
CA SER A 204 11.20 7.75 11.89
C SER A 204 11.71 7.57 13.31
N ILE A 205 10.83 7.30 14.29
CA ILE A 205 11.21 7.14 15.70
C ILE A 205 11.09 5.68 16.17
N MET A 206 10.50 4.80 15.36
CA MET A 206 10.25 3.40 15.69
C MET A 206 11.51 2.67 16.13
N GLN A 207 12.58 2.79 15.34
CA GLN A 207 13.82 2.08 15.61
C GLN A 207 14.46 2.60 16.89
N THR A 208 14.57 3.93 17.04
CA THR A 208 15.10 4.58 18.23
C THR A 208 14.34 4.16 19.49
N LEU A 209 13.01 4.18 19.45
CA LEU A 209 12.16 3.82 20.59
C LEU A 209 12.45 2.41 21.10
N TRP A 210 12.40 1.42 20.20
CA TRP A 210 12.54 0.03 20.61
C TRP A 210 13.98 -0.31 21.00
N ASN A 211 14.99 0.35 20.41
CA ASN A 211 16.37 0.22 20.86
C ASN A 211 16.53 0.72 22.31
N VAL A 212 15.98 1.91 22.62
CA VAL A 212 16.00 2.48 23.97
C VAL A 212 15.31 1.53 24.97
N ILE A 213 14.12 1.02 24.65
CA ILE A 213 13.36 0.11 25.52
C ILE A 213 14.13 -1.20 25.78
N GLU A 214 14.72 -1.79 24.74
CA GLU A 214 15.47 -3.03 24.85
C GLU A 214 16.76 -2.85 25.65
N GLU A 215 17.45 -1.71 25.51
CA GLU A 215 18.64 -1.34 26.29
C GLU A 215 18.33 -1.09 27.77
N MET A 216 17.13 -0.58 28.08
CA MET A 216 16.68 -0.40 29.47
C MET A 216 16.52 -1.73 30.22
N ARG A 217 16.24 -2.83 29.52
CA ARG A 217 15.95 -4.16 30.09
C ARG A 217 16.73 -5.28 29.38
N PRO A 218 18.07 -5.32 29.54
CA PRO A 218 18.90 -6.36 28.92
C PRO A 218 18.66 -7.76 29.52
N ASP A 219 18.03 -7.83 30.70
CA ASP A 219 17.62 -9.06 31.38
C ASP A 219 16.38 -9.71 30.75
N CYS A 220 15.53 -8.92 30.09
CA CYS A 220 14.27 -9.39 29.52
C CYS A 220 14.42 -9.94 28.10
N SER A 221 13.46 -10.78 27.71
CA SER A 221 13.24 -11.21 26.32
C SER A 221 12.01 -10.50 25.75
N PHE A 222 12.06 -10.08 24.49
CA PHE A 222 11.01 -9.33 23.82
C PHE A 222 10.37 -10.18 22.72
N ILE A 223 9.04 -10.31 22.77
CA ILE A 223 8.24 -10.96 21.73
C ILE A 223 7.35 -9.91 21.08
N TYR A 224 7.64 -9.58 19.82
CA TYR A 224 6.89 -8.61 19.03
C TYR A 224 5.83 -9.31 18.18
N ASN A 225 4.56 -8.96 18.38
CA ASN A 225 3.47 -9.36 17.50
C ASN A 225 3.20 -8.22 16.51
N THR A 226 3.57 -8.41 15.25
CA THR A 226 3.48 -7.36 14.24
C THR A 226 3.04 -7.92 12.89
N HIS A 227 2.44 -7.06 12.06
CA HIS A 227 2.25 -7.33 10.63
C HIS A 227 3.28 -6.57 9.79
N ASN A 228 4.11 -5.73 10.41
CA ASN A 228 5.11 -4.92 9.75
C ASN A 228 6.43 -5.69 9.58
N VAL A 229 6.65 -6.19 8.37
CA VAL A 229 7.87 -6.92 8.03
C VAL A 229 9.13 -6.03 8.12
N GLU A 230 9.02 -4.74 7.77
CA GLU A 230 10.11 -3.78 7.88
C GLU A 230 10.56 -3.62 9.35
N PHE A 231 9.63 -3.71 10.30
CA PHE A 231 9.96 -3.74 11.71
C PHE A 231 10.74 -5.02 12.08
N ALA A 232 10.26 -6.19 11.65
CA ALA A 232 10.92 -7.47 11.90
C ALA A 232 12.37 -7.49 11.36
N SER A 233 12.58 -6.98 10.15
CA SER A 233 13.89 -6.90 9.50
C SER A 233 14.81 -5.82 10.09
N SER A 234 14.28 -4.87 10.86
CA SER A 234 15.09 -3.82 11.50
C SER A 234 15.89 -4.30 12.73
N ARG A 235 15.58 -5.49 13.24
CA ARG A 235 16.17 -6.05 14.46
C ARG A 235 17.36 -6.95 14.10
N VAL A 236 18.50 -6.77 14.79
CA VAL A 236 19.78 -7.40 14.43
C VAL A 236 19.93 -8.85 14.91
N ASP A 237 19.35 -9.21 16.05
CA ASP A 237 19.47 -10.53 16.68
C ASP A 237 18.08 -11.14 16.93
N ASN A 238 17.25 -11.11 15.88
CA ASN A 238 15.84 -11.44 15.93
C ASN A 238 15.55 -12.82 15.37
N GLN A 239 14.86 -13.64 16.18
CA GLN A 239 14.28 -14.89 15.71
C GLN A 239 12.87 -14.64 15.21
N CYS A 240 12.68 -14.78 13.89
CA CYS A 240 11.39 -14.51 13.30
C CYS A 240 10.56 -15.80 13.18
N VAL A 241 9.29 -15.74 13.61
CA VAL A 241 8.34 -16.85 13.51
C VAL A 241 7.20 -16.41 12.62
N TRP A 242 7.01 -17.11 11.51
CA TRP A 242 5.95 -16.83 10.56
C TRP A 242 4.75 -17.75 10.80
N VAL A 243 3.64 -17.18 11.27
CA VAL A 243 2.37 -17.86 11.52
C VAL A 243 1.49 -17.77 10.28
N LYS A 244 1.18 -18.92 9.69
CA LYS A 244 0.41 -19.07 8.44
C LYS A 244 -1.07 -19.28 8.74
N ASN A 245 -1.38 -20.21 9.65
CA ASN A 245 -2.75 -20.60 9.94
C ASN A 245 -2.94 -21.03 11.40
N PHE A 246 -4.21 -21.07 11.85
CA PHE A 246 -4.61 -21.51 13.18
C PHE A 246 -5.80 -22.46 13.09
N ASP A 247 -5.68 -23.64 13.71
CA ASP A 247 -6.75 -24.60 13.90
C ASP A 247 -7.42 -24.38 15.28
N PRO A 248 -8.66 -23.88 15.32
CA PRO A 248 -9.38 -23.66 16.58
C PRO A 248 -9.78 -24.93 17.32
N GLU A 249 -9.98 -26.06 16.63
CA GLU A 249 -10.48 -27.30 17.25
C GLU A 249 -9.38 -27.96 18.09
N HIS A 250 -8.17 -28.06 17.53
CA HIS A 250 -7.02 -28.69 18.20
C HIS A 250 -6.12 -27.69 18.93
N VAL A 251 -6.40 -26.39 18.83
CA VAL A 251 -5.58 -25.30 19.40
C VAL A 251 -4.12 -25.44 18.94
N ALA A 252 -3.94 -25.51 17.63
CA ALA A 252 -2.66 -25.73 16.97
C ALA A 252 -2.43 -24.70 15.85
N TRP A 253 -1.18 -24.42 15.51
CA TRP A 253 -0.80 -23.44 14.48
C TRP A 253 0.05 -24.06 13.37
N ASP A 254 -0.09 -23.54 12.17
CA ASP A 254 0.88 -23.73 11.10
C ASP A 254 1.84 -22.55 11.14
N TYR A 255 3.12 -22.83 11.43
CA TYR A 255 4.15 -21.81 11.51
C TYR A 255 5.55 -22.34 11.18
N GLU A 256 6.41 -21.40 10.81
CA GLU A 256 7.79 -21.63 10.43
C GLU A 256 8.73 -20.71 11.21
N VAL A 257 9.83 -21.24 11.71
CA VAL A 257 10.88 -20.44 12.37
C VAL A 257 11.92 -20.09 11.32
N MET A 258 12.04 -18.80 11.02
CA MET A 258 12.95 -18.30 10.01
C MET A 258 14.37 -18.19 10.58
N PRO A 259 15.41 -18.49 9.78
CA PRO A 259 16.80 -18.29 10.19
C PRO A 259 17.11 -16.80 10.35
N SER A 260 17.86 -16.45 11.40
CA SER A 260 18.14 -15.07 11.86
C SER A 260 18.87 -14.17 10.85
N SER A 261 19.32 -14.70 9.71
CA SER A 261 20.20 -14.02 8.75
C SER A 261 19.65 -13.96 7.32
N GLN A 262 18.44 -14.46 7.06
CA GLN A 262 17.83 -14.34 5.73
C GLN A 262 16.92 -13.11 5.69
N THR A 263 17.18 -12.24 4.71
CA THR A 263 16.13 -11.34 4.19
C THR A 263 14.92 -12.22 3.86
N LEU A 264 13.77 -11.92 4.47
CA LEU A 264 12.53 -12.65 4.21
C LEU A 264 12.31 -12.76 2.69
N ASP A 265 12.10 -13.98 2.22
CA ASP A 265 11.88 -14.26 0.79
C ASP A 265 10.70 -13.42 0.27
N ASP A 266 10.80 -12.90 -0.96
CA ASP A 266 9.83 -11.96 -1.53
C ASP A 266 8.41 -12.56 -1.48
N ALA A 267 8.28 -13.88 -1.66
CA ALA A 267 7.01 -14.60 -1.55
C ALA A 267 6.35 -14.47 -0.15
N ILE A 268 7.14 -14.54 0.92
CA ILE A 268 6.68 -14.38 2.32
C ILE A 268 6.26 -12.92 2.54
N TYR A 269 6.99 -11.97 1.96
CA TYR A 269 6.67 -10.54 1.99
C TYR A 269 5.30 -10.26 1.33
N PHE A 270 5.02 -10.90 0.18
CA PHE A 270 3.74 -10.80 -0.53
C PHE A 270 2.57 -11.44 0.23
N GLU A 271 2.77 -12.57 0.89
CA GLU A 271 1.74 -13.25 1.67
C GLU A 271 1.38 -12.47 2.95
N LEU A 272 2.36 -11.81 3.57
CA LEU A 272 2.20 -11.04 4.81
C LEU A 272 1.54 -9.67 4.63
N LEU A 273 1.91 -8.94 3.58
CA LEU A 273 1.33 -7.63 3.28
C LEU A 273 -0.09 -7.71 2.69
N GLY A 274 -0.51 -8.91 2.31
CA GLY A 274 -1.60 -9.09 1.34
C GLY A 274 -1.17 -8.57 -0.03
N SER A 275 -1.85 -9.02 -1.08
CA SER A 275 -1.56 -8.57 -2.45
C SER A 275 -1.63 -7.05 -2.53
N ARG A 276 -0.50 -6.36 -2.55
CA ARG A 276 -0.48 -4.97 -3.01
C ARG A 276 -0.80 -5.01 -4.49
N LYS A 277 -2.01 -4.58 -4.83
CA LYS A 277 -2.47 -4.49 -6.21
C LYS A 277 -1.43 -3.75 -7.05
N PRO A 278 -0.90 -4.34 -8.13
CA PRO A 278 0.05 -3.68 -9.03
C PRO A 278 -0.47 -2.31 -9.45
N VAL A 279 0.44 -1.35 -9.64
CA VAL A 279 0.04 0.01 -10.02
C VAL A 279 -0.12 0.08 -11.54
N LEU A 280 -1.28 0.54 -12.00
CA LEU A 280 -1.58 0.74 -13.41
C LEU A 280 -1.65 2.24 -13.69
N PHE A 281 -0.61 2.76 -14.36
CA PHE A 281 -0.54 4.16 -14.75
C PHE A 281 -1.31 4.40 -16.04
N ILE A 282 -2.17 5.41 -16.07
CA ILE A 282 -3.01 5.74 -17.24
C ILE A 282 -2.83 7.20 -17.66
N GLU A 283 -3.22 7.50 -18.89
CA GLU A 283 -3.28 8.86 -19.40
C GLU A 283 -4.46 9.65 -18.80
N GLY A 284 -4.46 10.97 -19.03
CA GLY A 284 -5.52 11.87 -18.61
C GLY A 284 -5.43 12.34 -17.17
N ASP A 285 -6.42 13.13 -16.77
CA ASP A 285 -6.59 13.64 -15.40
C ASP A 285 -7.65 12.84 -14.64
N GLU A 286 -7.68 12.98 -13.31
CA GLU A 286 -8.66 12.30 -12.43
C GLU A 286 -10.12 12.72 -12.70
N THR A 287 -10.33 13.87 -13.36
CA THR A 287 -11.64 14.56 -13.40
C THR A 287 -12.38 14.44 -14.73
N HIS A 288 -11.68 14.47 -15.87
CA HIS A 288 -12.30 14.64 -17.19
C HIS A 288 -12.10 13.46 -18.14
N SER A 289 -11.11 12.60 -17.91
CA SER A 289 -10.87 11.40 -18.75
C SER A 289 -11.92 10.30 -18.53
N ILE A 290 -12.30 9.60 -19.61
CA ILE A 290 -13.08 8.36 -19.52
C ILE A 290 -12.24 7.23 -18.88
N ASP A 291 -10.93 7.30 -19.08
CA ASP A 291 -9.87 6.40 -18.66
C ASP A 291 -9.92 6.15 -17.16
N SER A 292 -9.95 7.23 -16.38
CA SER A 292 -9.98 7.22 -14.91
C SER A 292 -11.23 6.54 -14.33
N LYS A 293 -12.31 6.41 -15.12
CA LYS A 293 -13.55 5.75 -14.70
C LYS A 293 -13.68 4.34 -15.26
N LEU A 294 -13.17 4.11 -16.47
CA LEU A 294 -13.27 2.83 -17.16
C LEU A 294 -12.27 1.82 -16.59
N TYR A 295 -10.98 2.15 -16.55
CA TYR A 295 -9.93 1.20 -16.20
C TYR A 295 -10.06 0.60 -14.78
N PRO A 296 -10.47 1.34 -13.73
CA PRO A 296 -10.69 0.73 -12.41
C PRO A 296 -11.79 -0.36 -12.40
N LEU A 297 -12.73 -0.32 -13.35
CA LEU A 297 -13.80 -1.31 -13.48
C LEU A 297 -13.40 -2.52 -14.33
N ILE A 298 -12.38 -2.36 -15.16
CA ILE A 298 -11.80 -3.42 -16.02
C ILE A 298 -10.71 -4.19 -15.28
N PHE A 299 -9.91 -3.47 -14.48
CA PHE A 299 -8.77 -3.98 -13.72
C PHE A 299 -9.01 -3.78 -12.21
N PRO A 300 -9.96 -4.52 -11.60
CA PRO A 300 -10.23 -4.39 -10.18
C PRO A 300 -9.02 -4.78 -9.33
N ASP A 301 -8.12 -5.62 -9.85
CA ASP A 301 -6.92 -6.12 -9.16
C ASP A 301 -5.70 -5.21 -9.29
N TYR A 302 -5.86 -4.04 -9.92
CA TYR A 302 -4.82 -3.02 -10.06
C TYR A 302 -5.17 -1.74 -9.30
N THR A 303 -4.15 -1.04 -8.83
CA THR A 303 -4.28 0.34 -8.33
C THR A 303 -4.11 1.29 -9.52
N VAL A 304 -5.21 1.82 -10.06
CA VAL A 304 -5.17 2.70 -11.23
C VAL A 304 -4.81 4.14 -10.83
N LYS A 305 -3.83 4.74 -11.51
CA LYS A 305 -3.34 6.10 -11.24
C LYS A 305 -3.14 6.91 -12.54
N PRO A 306 -3.88 8.02 -12.73
CA PRO A 306 -3.67 8.89 -13.89
C PRO A 306 -2.44 9.79 -13.73
N LEU A 307 -1.67 9.98 -14.81
CA LEU A 307 -0.44 10.78 -14.84
C LEU A 307 -0.48 11.97 -15.82
N GLY A 308 -1.62 12.24 -16.44
CA GLY A 308 -1.81 13.34 -17.37
C GLY A 308 -1.47 12.98 -18.81
N SER A 309 -0.20 12.73 -19.11
CA SER A 309 0.29 12.53 -20.49
C SER A 309 0.96 11.19 -20.72
N CYS A 310 0.88 10.67 -21.95
CA CYS A 310 1.56 9.44 -22.38
C CYS A 310 3.05 9.42 -22.02
N ASN A 311 3.79 10.52 -22.22
CA ASN A 311 5.22 10.60 -21.88
C ASN A 311 5.47 10.38 -20.40
N ARG A 312 4.66 10.98 -19.52
CA ARG A 312 4.77 10.77 -18.07
C ARG A 312 4.46 9.33 -17.68
N VAL A 313 3.48 8.70 -18.32
CA VAL A 313 3.19 7.26 -18.12
C VAL A 313 4.41 6.42 -18.49
N ILE A 314 4.98 6.63 -19.68
CA ILE A 314 6.14 5.88 -20.17
C ILE A 314 7.35 6.06 -19.24
N GLU A 315 7.67 7.31 -18.86
CA GLU A 315 8.80 7.61 -17.97
C GLU A 315 8.60 7.04 -16.56
N THR A 316 7.38 7.12 -16.03
CA THR A 316 7.08 6.64 -14.68
C THR A 316 7.14 5.13 -14.61
N VAL A 317 6.56 4.42 -15.58
CA VAL A 317 6.63 2.94 -15.66
C VAL A 317 8.09 2.48 -15.77
N ARG A 318 8.91 3.17 -16.58
CA ARG A 318 10.35 2.87 -16.67
C ARG A 318 11.08 3.11 -15.35
N SER A 319 10.80 4.24 -14.70
CA SER A 319 11.46 4.61 -13.45
C SER A 319 11.09 3.65 -12.32
N PHE A 320 9.80 3.31 -12.18
CA PHE A 320 9.33 2.28 -11.24
C PHE A 320 9.88 0.90 -11.56
N GLY A 321 9.92 0.51 -12.84
CA GLY A 321 10.50 -0.76 -13.27
C GLY A 321 11.98 -0.90 -12.88
N ASN A 322 12.75 0.19 -12.98
CA ASN A 322 14.17 0.21 -12.60
C ASN A 322 14.39 0.23 -11.07
N LEU A 323 13.40 0.66 -10.30
CA LEU A 323 13.45 0.76 -8.83
C LEU A 323 12.75 -0.40 -8.13
N ARG A 324 12.49 -1.51 -8.83
CA ARG A 324 11.86 -2.72 -8.25
C ARG A 324 12.51 -3.19 -6.95
N THR A 325 13.83 -3.05 -6.82
CA THR A 325 14.59 -3.40 -5.61
C THR A 325 14.20 -2.57 -4.38
N PHE A 326 13.66 -1.36 -4.56
CA PHE A 326 13.29 -0.45 -3.46
C PHE A 326 11.82 -0.52 -3.06
N HIS A 327 10.90 -0.85 -3.98
CA HIS A 327 9.46 -0.78 -3.70
C HIS A 327 8.64 -2.05 -3.99
N GLN A 328 9.26 -3.13 -4.51
CA GLN A 328 8.66 -4.46 -4.76
C GLN A 328 7.24 -4.46 -5.38
N LEU A 329 6.89 -3.37 -6.07
CA LEU A 329 5.58 -3.13 -6.68
C LEU A 329 5.74 -3.25 -8.19
N ASP A 330 4.94 -4.11 -8.79
CA ASP A 330 4.81 -4.14 -10.23
C ASP A 330 4.06 -2.90 -10.73
N SER A 331 4.61 -2.31 -11.77
CA SER A 331 4.04 -1.14 -12.43
C SER A 331 3.79 -1.45 -13.89
N TYR A 332 2.59 -1.13 -14.34
CA TYR A 332 2.16 -1.23 -15.72
C TYR A 332 1.68 0.14 -16.20
N GLY A 333 1.71 0.37 -17.50
CA GLY A 333 1.14 1.56 -18.13
C GLY A 333 0.05 1.22 -19.14
N ILE A 334 -0.91 2.10 -19.35
CA ILE A 334 -1.75 2.09 -20.55
C ILE A 334 -1.57 3.42 -21.27
N VAL A 335 -1.27 3.33 -22.56
CA VAL A 335 -1.06 4.48 -23.44
C VAL A 335 -1.86 4.29 -24.72
N ASP A 336 -2.50 5.35 -25.20
CA ASP A 336 -3.28 5.32 -26.45
C ASP A 336 -2.36 4.99 -27.65
N ARG A 337 -2.91 4.23 -28.60
CA ARG A 337 -2.17 3.84 -29.81
C ARG A 337 -1.91 5.02 -30.72
N ASP A 338 -2.85 5.97 -30.76
CA ASP A 338 -2.85 7.13 -31.64
C ASP A 338 -2.52 6.74 -33.10
N ARG A 339 -1.35 7.15 -33.58
CA ARG A 339 -0.82 6.95 -34.93
C ARG A 339 0.56 6.26 -34.87
N ARG A 340 0.83 5.53 -33.77
CA ARG A 340 2.09 4.79 -33.57
C ARG A 340 2.16 3.60 -34.52
N SER A 341 3.36 3.34 -35.02
CA SER A 341 3.69 2.15 -35.81
C SER A 341 3.67 0.87 -34.96
N GLU A 342 3.58 -0.30 -35.60
CA GLU A 342 3.64 -1.59 -34.88
C GLU A 342 4.97 -1.77 -34.13
N GLU A 343 6.07 -1.25 -34.67
CA GLU A 343 7.40 -1.30 -34.04
C GLU A 343 7.43 -0.52 -32.72
N GLU A 344 6.83 0.68 -32.68
CA GLU A 344 6.71 1.49 -31.47
C GLU A 344 5.80 0.81 -30.43
N VAL A 345 4.70 0.21 -30.88
CA VAL A 345 3.77 -0.52 -30.00
C VAL A 345 4.46 -1.71 -29.36
N GLU A 346 5.19 -2.51 -30.13
CA GLU A 346 5.93 -3.67 -29.64
C GLU A 346 7.02 -3.25 -28.64
N TYR A 347 7.70 -2.13 -28.89
CA TYR A 347 8.67 -1.57 -27.98
C TYR A 347 8.05 -1.14 -26.64
N LEU A 348 6.86 -0.52 -26.65
CA LEU A 348 6.13 -0.15 -25.44
C LEU A 348 5.67 -1.39 -24.65
N ARG A 349 5.14 -2.41 -25.34
CA ARG A 349 4.70 -3.67 -24.72
C ARG A 349 5.83 -4.39 -24.00
N LYS A 350 7.04 -4.42 -24.59
CA LYS A 350 8.26 -4.94 -23.93
C LYS A 350 8.67 -4.20 -22.66
N LYS A 351 8.09 -3.02 -22.40
CA LYS A 351 8.33 -2.20 -21.21
C LYS A 351 7.14 -2.22 -20.23
N ASN A 352 6.26 -3.22 -20.31
CA ASN A 352 5.05 -3.34 -19.50
C ASN A 352 4.06 -2.19 -19.71
N ILE A 353 4.04 -1.62 -20.91
CA ILE A 353 3.09 -0.58 -21.30
C ILE A 353 2.12 -1.19 -22.32
N PHE A 354 0.88 -1.36 -21.91
CA PHE A 354 -0.19 -1.83 -22.76
C PHE A 354 -0.64 -0.72 -23.71
N VAL A 355 -0.83 -1.10 -24.96
CA VAL A 355 -1.34 -0.21 -26.01
C VAL A 355 -2.55 -0.89 -26.63
N PRO A 356 -3.76 -0.27 -26.54
CA PRO A 356 -4.97 -0.82 -27.12
C PRO A 356 -4.82 -1.08 -28.62
N ASP A 357 -5.42 -2.15 -29.12
CA ASP A 357 -5.55 -2.41 -30.57
C ASP A 357 -6.66 -1.58 -31.23
N VAL A 358 -6.85 -0.35 -30.73
CA VAL A 358 -7.73 0.69 -31.25
C VAL A 358 -6.99 2.03 -31.19
N ALA A 359 -7.35 2.98 -32.06
CA ALA A 359 -6.61 4.24 -32.17
C ALA A 359 -6.69 5.14 -30.92
N GLU A 360 -7.86 5.19 -30.27
CA GLU A 360 -8.12 5.97 -29.06
C GLU A 360 -8.97 5.12 -28.10
N ILE A 361 -8.91 5.40 -26.79
CA ILE A 361 -9.69 4.67 -25.78
C ILE A 361 -11.20 4.71 -26.04
N GLU A 362 -11.76 5.80 -26.57
CA GLU A 362 -13.19 5.87 -26.89
C GLU A 362 -13.62 4.84 -27.95
N ASN A 363 -12.70 4.44 -28.83
CA ASN A 363 -12.94 3.42 -29.83
C ASN A 363 -13.14 2.03 -29.19
N MET A 364 -12.65 1.81 -27.96
CA MET A 364 -12.91 0.56 -27.22
C MET A 364 -14.40 0.34 -26.98
N LEU A 365 -15.18 1.43 -26.87
CA LEU A 365 -16.63 1.35 -26.69
C LEU A 365 -17.37 0.86 -27.95
N LEU A 366 -16.70 0.88 -29.11
CA LEU A 366 -17.26 0.43 -30.38
C LEU A 366 -16.85 -1.01 -30.73
N ILE A 367 -16.03 -1.66 -29.91
CA ILE A 367 -15.67 -3.07 -30.11
C ILE A 367 -16.94 -3.91 -30.15
N GLU A 368 -16.95 -4.91 -31.05
CA GLU A 368 -18.10 -5.78 -31.30
C GLU A 368 -18.69 -6.37 -30.01
N GLY A 369 -17.84 -6.90 -29.12
CA GLY A 369 -18.26 -7.43 -27.83
C GLY A 369 -19.00 -6.39 -26.99
N VAL A 370 -18.46 -5.17 -26.88
CA VAL A 370 -19.04 -4.10 -26.08
C VAL A 370 -20.40 -3.65 -26.63
N VAL A 371 -20.49 -3.40 -27.94
CA VAL A 371 -21.74 -2.97 -28.59
C VAL A 371 -22.84 -4.02 -28.45
N ARG A 372 -22.50 -5.31 -28.66
CA ARG A 372 -23.46 -6.42 -28.54
C ARG A 372 -23.95 -6.60 -27.11
N SER A 373 -23.07 -6.56 -26.11
CA SER A 373 -23.45 -6.69 -24.70
C SER A 373 -24.33 -5.51 -24.26
N MET A 374 -24.02 -4.29 -24.70
CA MET A 374 -24.86 -3.11 -24.43
C MET A 374 -26.24 -3.17 -25.10
N ALA A 375 -26.32 -3.70 -26.33
CA ALA A 375 -27.60 -3.92 -27.00
C ALA A 375 -28.47 -4.94 -26.25
N ARG A 376 -27.89 -6.06 -25.79
CA ARG A 376 -28.57 -7.07 -24.97
C ARG A 376 -29.06 -6.50 -23.64
N TRP A 377 -28.22 -5.73 -22.95
CA TRP A 377 -28.56 -5.05 -21.70
C TRP A 377 -29.81 -4.17 -21.83
N ARG A 378 -29.96 -3.52 -22.99
CA ARG A 378 -31.12 -2.66 -23.31
C ARG A 378 -32.26 -3.40 -24.03
N LYS A 379 -32.23 -4.74 -24.04
CA LYS A 379 -33.23 -5.61 -24.68
C LYS A 379 -33.44 -5.31 -26.17
N ARG A 380 -32.37 -4.94 -26.88
CA ARG A 380 -32.32 -4.72 -28.33
C ARG A 380 -31.68 -5.92 -29.02
N ASN A 381 -31.90 -6.06 -30.33
CA ASN A 381 -31.25 -7.10 -31.13
C ASN A 381 -29.77 -6.76 -31.35
N ALA A 382 -28.88 -7.59 -30.81
CA ALA A 382 -27.43 -7.35 -30.84
C ALA A 382 -26.83 -7.37 -32.25
N ASP A 383 -27.27 -8.29 -33.12
CA ASP A 383 -26.78 -8.39 -34.50
C ASP A 383 -27.22 -7.19 -35.34
N GLU A 384 -28.47 -6.76 -35.18
CA GLU A 384 -29.00 -5.61 -35.92
C GLU A 384 -28.31 -4.31 -35.50
N VAL A 385 -28.13 -4.10 -34.19
CA VAL A 385 -27.45 -2.91 -33.65
C VAL A 385 -26.01 -2.87 -34.11
N PHE A 386 -25.24 -3.95 -33.93
CA PHE A 386 -23.85 -4.00 -34.35
C PHE A 386 -23.72 -3.85 -35.88
N GLY A 387 -24.58 -4.50 -36.66
CA GLY A 387 -24.58 -4.37 -38.12
C GLY A 387 -24.85 -2.95 -38.62
N LYS A 388 -25.65 -2.16 -37.89
CA LYS A 388 -25.84 -0.73 -38.19
C LYS A 388 -24.62 0.11 -37.79
N VAL A 389 -24.06 -0.10 -36.60
CA VAL A 389 -22.85 0.60 -36.11
C VAL A 389 -21.67 0.33 -37.04
N ARG A 390 -21.40 -0.94 -37.35
CA ARG A 390 -20.32 -1.36 -38.26
C ARG A 390 -20.43 -0.65 -39.61
N ARG A 391 -21.61 -0.69 -40.25
CA ARG A 391 -21.84 0.00 -41.53
C ARG A 391 -21.58 1.51 -41.42
N SER A 392 -22.03 2.16 -40.35
CA SER A 392 -21.83 3.60 -40.18
C SER A 392 -20.35 3.95 -40.05
N VAL A 393 -19.60 3.22 -39.24
CA VAL A 393 -18.16 3.45 -39.05
C VAL A 393 -17.38 3.18 -40.34
N MET A 394 -17.68 2.08 -41.05
CA MET A 394 -17.03 1.75 -42.32
C MET A 394 -17.30 2.82 -43.40
N ASN A 395 -18.53 3.33 -43.47
CA ASN A 395 -18.89 4.41 -44.41
C ASN A 395 -18.17 5.71 -44.07
N GLN A 396 -18.05 6.04 -42.79
CA GLN A 396 -17.33 7.23 -42.35
C GLN A 396 -15.83 7.11 -42.69
N PHE A 397 -15.21 5.99 -42.33
CA PHE A 397 -13.82 5.72 -42.66
C PHE A 397 -13.55 5.82 -44.16
N SER A 398 -14.43 5.24 -44.99
CA SER A 398 -14.31 5.27 -46.46
C SER A 398 -14.31 6.69 -47.03
N ARG A 399 -15.03 7.63 -46.41
CA ARG A 399 -15.04 9.06 -46.81
C ARG A 399 -13.76 9.79 -46.41
N GLU A 400 -13.12 9.33 -45.33
CA GLU A 400 -11.98 10.01 -44.71
C GLU A 400 -10.63 9.34 -44.96
N ILE A 401 -10.54 8.27 -45.76
CA ILE A 401 -9.30 7.52 -46.01
C ILE A 401 -8.11 8.43 -46.32
N LYS A 402 -8.27 9.38 -47.24
CA LYS A 402 -7.19 10.30 -47.65
C LYS A 402 -6.77 11.23 -46.50
N SER A 403 -7.74 11.74 -45.76
CA SER A 403 -7.47 12.62 -44.60
C SER A 403 -6.71 11.86 -43.51
N GLN A 404 -7.17 10.65 -43.18
CA GLN A 404 -6.53 9.79 -42.20
C GLN A 404 -5.12 9.39 -42.64
N ALA A 405 -4.94 8.98 -43.90
CA ALA A 405 -3.62 8.64 -44.45
C ALA A 405 -2.65 9.83 -44.36
N LEU A 406 -3.13 11.06 -44.62
CA LEU A 406 -2.33 12.28 -44.48
C LEU A 406 -1.95 12.55 -43.02
N MET A 407 -2.88 12.37 -42.08
CA MET A 407 -2.58 12.56 -40.65
C MET A 407 -1.57 11.56 -40.12
N HIS A 408 -1.69 10.28 -40.51
CA HIS A 408 -0.71 9.23 -40.20
C HIS A 408 0.65 9.54 -40.83
N THR A 409 0.67 9.98 -42.09
CA THR A 409 1.90 10.43 -42.77
C THR A 409 2.56 11.58 -42.03
N ARG A 410 1.80 12.60 -41.64
CA ARG A 410 2.32 13.75 -40.90
C ARG A 410 2.94 13.33 -39.56
N HIS A 411 2.28 12.43 -38.82
CA HIS A 411 2.81 11.92 -37.56
C HIS A 411 4.12 11.16 -37.75
N ARG A 412 4.18 10.27 -38.75
CA ARG A 412 5.39 9.50 -39.07
C ARG A 412 6.54 10.40 -39.51
N VAL A 413 6.29 11.33 -40.43
CA VAL A 413 7.28 12.30 -40.91
C VAL A 413 7.82 13.13 -39.75
N LYS A 414 6.96 13.60 -38.83
CA LYS A 414 7.41 14.33 -37.65
C LYS A 414 8.40 13.50 -36.82
N HIS A 415 8.07 12.24 -36.54
CA HIS A 415 8.92 11.34 -35.77
C HIS A 415 10.25 11.04 -36.47
N ASP A 416 10.21 10.72 -37.77
CA ASP A 416 11.40 10.40 -38.56
C ASP A 416 12.34 11.62 -38.68
N VAL A 417 11.78 12.84 -38.80
CA VAL A 417 12.53 14.09 -38.76
C VAL A 417 13.21 14.30 -37.40
N GLU A 418 12.49 14.11 -36.29
CA GLU A 418 13.04 14.23 -34.93
C GLU A 418 14.22 13.27 -34.72
N LEU A 419 14.08 12.01 -35.15
CA LEU A 419 15.15 11.00 -35.01
C LEU A 419 16.39 11.28 -35.87
N ARG A 420 16.21 11.76 -37.11
CA ARG A 420 17.34 11.96 -38.04
C ARG A 420 18.06 13.27 -37.85
N ILE A 421 17.41 14.30 -37.30
CA ILE A 421 18.08 15.57 -36.97
C ILE A 421 19.03 15.40 -35.77
N ASP A 422 18.77 14.46 -34.86
CA ASP A 422 19.61 14.19 -33.68
C ASP A 422 20.97 13.50 -34.00
N MET A 423 21.32 13.34 -35.29
CA MET A 423 22.61 12.80 -35.70
C MET A 423 23.77 13.78 -35.45
N LYS A 424 24.98 13.23 -35.22
CA LYS A 424 26.18 14.04 -35.02
C LYS A 424 26.78 14.45 -36.36
N PHE A 425 26.74 15.75 -36.67
CA PHE A 425 27.33 16.32 -37.88
C PHE A 425 28.76 16.84 -37.62
N ARG A 426 29.64 16.70 -38.62
CA ARG A 426 31.06 17.13 -38.52
C ARG A 426 31.24 18.64 -38.72
N ASN A 427 30.33 19.29 -39.45
CA ASN A 427 30.31 20.73 -39.73
C ASN A 427 28.89 21.16 -40.17
N ILE A 428 28.68 22.47 -40.32
CA ILE A 428 27.37 23.05 -40.69
C ILE A 428 26.93 22.67 -42.11
N GLY A 429 27.86 22.59 -43.08
CA GLY A 429 27.53 22.22 -44.46
C GLY A 429 26.96 20.81 -44.57
N ALA A 430 27.51 19.86 -43.81
CA ALA A 430 26.99 18.50 -43.74
C ALA A 430 25.58 18.42 -43.10
N LEU A 431 25.23 19.35 -42.21
CA LEU A 431 23.87 19.45 -41.67
C LEU A 431 22.91 20.02 -42.73
N GLU A 432 23.32 21.06 -43.45
CA GLU A 432 22.52 21.68 -44.53
C GLU A 432 22.24 20.70 -45.67
N ASP A 433 23.25 19.96 -46.14
CA ASP A 433 23.09 18.92 -47.17
C ASP A 433 22.11 17.83 -46.72
N HIS A 434 22.24 17.37 -45.47
CA HIS A 434 21.34 16.38 -44.90
C HIS A 434 19.90 16.91 -44.76
N MET A 435 19.70 18.17 -44.39
CA MET A 435 18.37 18.78 -44.32
C MET A 435 17.68 18.82 -45.69
N VAL A 436 18.43 19.05 -46.77
CA VAL A 436 17.90 19.04 -48.13
C VAL A 436 17.51 17.61 -48.56
N ASP A 437 18.35 16.62 -48.24
CA ASP A 437 18.11 15.22 -48.59
C ASP A 437 17.07 14.51 -47.71
N LEU A 438 16.75 15.05 -46.54
CA LEU A 438 15.80 14.47 -45.58
C LEU A 438 14.44 14.13 -46.21
N VAL A 439 13.96 14.97 -47.14
CA VAL A 439 12.69 14.73 -47.85
C VAL A 439 12.77 13.49 -48.74
N ASN A 440 13.88 13.29 -49.44
CA ASN A 440 14.10 12.13 -50.30
C ASN A 440 14.24 10.86 -49.46
N GLU A 441 14.97 10.94 -48.34
CA GLU A 441 15.19 9.78 -47.50
C GLU A 441 13.96 9.36 -46.66
N ILE A 442 13.08 10.29 -46.28
CA ILE A 442 11.82 9.97 -45.58
C ILE A 442 10.77 9.50 -46.59
N ASN A 443 10.79 10.02 -47.82
CA ASN A 443 9.81 9.75 -48.87
C ASN A 443 8.34 9.86 -48.40
N PRO A 444 7.87 11.05 -47.96
CA PRO A 444 6.51 11.23 -47.44
C PRO A 444 5.41 10.80 -48.42
N ARG A 445 5.64 11.00 -49.72
CA ARG A 445 4.67 10.67 -50.77
C ARG A 445 4.49 9.16 -50.92
N GLY A 446 5.58 8.40 -50.97
CA GLY A 446 5.52 6.94 -51.02
C GLY A 446 4.75 6.37 -49.83
N TYR A 447 5.06 6.84 -48.63
CA TYR A 447 4.38 6.42 -47.41
C TYR A 447 2.88 6.74 -47.43
N TYR A 448 2.51 7.95 -47.86
CA TYR A 448 1.10 8.34 -48.00
C TYR A 448 0.36 7.45 -49.01
N GLU A 449 0.96 7.15 -50.15
CA GLU A 449 0.36 6.29 -51.19
C GLU A 449 0.21 4.84 -50.70
N ASP A 450 1.19 4.32 -49.95
CA ASP A 450 1.13 2.99 -49.32
C ASP A 450 0.02 2.91 -48.27
N LEU A 451 -0.11 3.92 -47.40
CA LEU A 451 -1.20 4.01 -46.43
C LEU A 451 -2.56 4.12 -47.11
N CYS A 452 -2.67 4.90 -48.19
CA CYS A 452 -3.90 4.95 -48.98
C CYS A 452 -4.26 3.56 -49.50
N ARG A 453 -3.31 2.82 -50.10
CA ARG A 453 -3.54 1.46 -50.58
C ARG A 453 -3.93 0.50 -49.45
N LEU A 454 -3.33 0.63 -48.27
CA LEU A 454 -3.67 -0.19 -47.10
C LEU A 454 -5.08 0.12 -46.56
N PHE A 455 -5.42 1.39 -46.40
CA PHE A 455 -6.72 1.82 -45.88
C PHE A 455 -7.86 1.50 -46.84
N HIS A 456 -7.63 1.60 -48.16
CA HIS A 456 -8.61 1.12 -49.14
C HIS A 456 -8.86 -0.39 -49.03
N ARG A 457 -7.82 -1.20 -48.77
CA ARG A 457 -8.00 -2.64 -48.52
C ARG A 457 -8.88 -2.89 -47.29
N TYR A 458 -8.61 -2.23 -46.17
CA TYR A 458 -9.46 -2.36 -44.97
C TYR A 458 -10.92 -2.01 -45.24
N ALA A 459 -11.18 -0.97 -46.04
CA ALA A 459 -12.54 -0.58 -46.42
C ALA A 459 -13.23 -1.61 -47.32
N VAL A 460 -12.53 -2.17 -48.31
CA VAL A 460 -13.05 -3.16 -49.28
C VAL A 460 -13.28 -4.52 -48.61
N ASP A 461 -12.32 -4.99 -47.81
CA ASP A 461 -12.40 -6.27 -47.10
C ASP A 461 -13.39 -6.23 -45.93
N GLY A 462 -13.84 -5.03 -45.55
CA GLY A 462 -14.76 -4.84 -44.44
C GLY A 462 -14.14 -5.12 -43.07
N ASP A 463 -12.82 -4.97 -42.95
CA ASP A 463 -12.06 -5.27 -41.73
C ASP A 463 -12.29 -4.19 -40.66
N TYR A 464 -13.33 -4.40 -39.87
CA TYR A 464 -13.75 -3.48 -38.83
C TYR A 464 -12.69 -3.29 -37.73
N ARG A 465 -11.95 -4.35 -37.38
CA ARG A 465 -10.93 -4.28 -36.33
C ARG A 465 -9.75 -3.43 -36.80
N ALA A 466 -9.28 -3.67 -38.03
CA ALA A 466 -8.21 -2.85 -38.61
C ALA A 466 -8.62 -1.38 -38.76
N VAL A 467 -9.89 -1.09 -39.05
CA VAL A 467 -10.41 0.29 -39.10
C VAL A 467 -10.37 0.94 -37.73
N LEU A 468 -10.89 0.31 -36.66
CA LEU A 468 -10.85 0.88 -35.31
C LEU A 468 -9.42 1.15 -34.81
N ARG A 469 -8.46 0.35 -35.29
CA ARG A 469 -7.03 0.47 -34.99
C ARG A 469 -6.36 1.71 -35.58
N VAL A 470 -6.79 2.15 -36.77
CA VAL A 470 -6.16 3.29 -37.48
C VAL A 470 -7.02 4.54 -37.51
N PHE A 471 -8.32 4.43 -37.22
CA PHE A 471 -9.25 5.54 -37.33
C PHE A 471 -9.29 6.38 -36.05
N ASN A 472 -8.42 7.39 -36.00
CA ASN A 472 -8.30 8.34 -34.89
C ASN A 472 -9.21 9.55 -35.17
N GLN A 473 -10.45 9.49 -34.65
CA GLN A 473 -11.48 10.51 -34.86
C GLN A 473 -12.40 10.59 -33.63
N LYS A 474 -12.16 11.58 -32.76
CA LYS A 474 -12.89 11.79 -31.49
C LYS A 474 -14.41 11.91 -31.63
N THR A 475 -14.91 12.30 -32.80
CA THR A 475 -16.35 12.44 -33.07
C THR A 475 -17.03 11.13 -33.48
N MET A 476 -16.27 10.05 -33.75
CA MET A 476 -16.80 8.78 -34.25
C MET A 476 -17.89 8.18 -33.35
N LEU A 477 -17.70 8.21 -32.03
CA LEU A 477 -18.69 7.70 -31.07
C LEU A 477 -20.05 8.44 -31.18
N SER A 478 -20.01 9.72 -31.54
CA SER A 478 -21.21 10.56 -31.70
C SER A 478 -21.88 10.33 -33.05
N GLU A 479 -21.08 10.22 -34.11
CA GLU A 479 -21.55 10.15 -35.50
C GLU A 479 -22.05 8.75 -35.90
N CYS A 480 -21.52 7.68 -35.30
CA CYS A 480 -21.99 6.32 -35.58
C CYS A 480 -23.38 5.99 -34.96
N ASN A 481 -23.93 6.91 -34.18
CA ASN A 481 -25.23 6.78 -33.50
C ASN A 481 -25.37 5.50 -32.63
N VAL A 482 -24.27 5.01 -32.06
CA VAL A 482 -24.30 3.83 -31.16
C VAL A 482 -25.23 4.04 -29.97
N ALA A 483 -25.26 5.27 -29.42
CA ALA A 483 -26.14 5.64 -28.33
C ALA A 483 -27.62 5.47 -28.71
N GLY A 484 -28.07 6.07 -29.81
CA GLY A 484 -29.45 5.96 -30.27
C GLY A 484 -29.85 4.52 -30.61
N LEU A 485 -28.94 3.77 -31.26
CA LEU A 485 -29.17 2.37 -31.61
C LEU A 485 -29.31 1.46 -30.38
N CYS A 486 -28.58 1.75 -29.30
CA CYS A 486 -28.71 1.05 -28.01
C CYS A 486 -29.87 1.60 -27.14
N GLY A 487 -30.59 2.62 -27.60
CA GLY A 487 -31.71 3.23 -26.85
C GLY A 487 -31.29 4.20 -25.74
N TYR A 488 -30.20 4.93 -25.96
CA TYR A 488 -29.74 6.08 -25.17
C TYR A 488 -29.97 7.38 -25.93
N ALA A 489 -30.17 8.49 -25.21
CA ALA A 489 -30.43 9.79 -25.81
C ALA A 489 -29.15 10.49 -26.30
N ARG A 490 -28.07 10.43 -25.51
CA ARG A 490 -26.79 11.07 -25.82
C ARG A 490 -25.62 10.10 -25.69
N LYS A 491 -24.48 10.47 -26.28
CA LYS A 491 -23.22 9.73 -26.15
C LYS A 491 -22.79 9.56 -24.69
N GLU A 492 -22.98 10.60 -23.86
CA GLU A 492 -22.63 10.54 -22.43
C GLU A 492 -23.45 9.49 -21.69
N ASP A 493 -24.70 9.29 -22.10
CA ASP A 493 -25.60 8.30 -21.48
C ASP A 493 -25.20 6.88 -21.86
N TYR A 494 -24.70 6.67 -23.09
CA TYR A 494 -24.14 5.39 -23.51
C TYR A 494 -22.87 5.04 -22.72
N VAL A 495 -21.94 5.99 -22.57
CA VAL A 495 -20.72 5.83 -21.76
C VAL A 495 -21.09 5.50 -20.31
N LYS A 496 -21.99 6.27 -19.69
CA LYS A 496 -22.50 5.99 -18.35
C LYS A 496 -23.18 4.62 -18.27
N GLY A 497 -23.88 4.21 -19.31
CA GLY A 497 -24.47 2.89 -19.45
C GLY A 497 -23.43 1.79 -19.34
N VAL A 498 -22.33 1.88 -20.11
CA VAL A 498 -21.22 0.91 -20.06
C VAL A 498 -20.63 0.82 -18.65
N LEU A 499 -20.35 1.97 -18.01
CA LEU A 499 -19.85 2.01 -16.63
C LEU A 499 -20.83 1.38 -15.63
N THR A 500 -22.14 1.55 -15.85
CA THR A 500 -23.19 0.97 -14.99
C THR A 500 -23.23 -0.54 -15.11
N VAL A 501 -23.14 -1.08 -16.33
CA VAL A 501 -23.08 -2.54 -16.57
C VAL A 501 -21.83 -3.12 -15.91
N LEU A 502 -20.68 -2.49 -16.10
CA LEU A 502 -19.41 -2.93 -15.49
C LEU A 502 -19.46 -2.93 -13.95
N LYS A 503 -20.16 -1.97 -13.33
CA LYS A 503 -20.38 -1.93 -11.87
C LYS A 503 -21.38 -2.97 -11.38
N ALA A 504 -22.46 -3.20 -12.13
CA ALA A 504 -23.50 -4.16 -11.77
C ALA A 504 -22.99 -5.61 -11.81
N GLY A 505 -21.96 -5.90 -12.62
CA GLY A 505 -21.45 -7.25 -12.80
C GLY A 505 -22.34 -8.11 -13.69
N GLY A 506 -22.17 -9.43 -13.64
CA GLY A 506 -22.98 -10.39 -14.42
C GLY A 506 -22.31 -10.89 -15.69
N LYS A 507 -23.12 -11.39 -16.64
CA LYS A 507 -22.62 -11.98 -17.89
C LYS A 507 -22.12 -10.90 -18.85
N GLU A 508 -22.92 -9.86 -19.06
CA GLU A 508 -22.62 -8.75 -19.96
C GLU A 508 -21.38 -7.97 -19.49
N ALA A 509 -21.21 -7.78 -18.18
CA ALA A 509 -20.02 -7.14 -17.63
C ALA A 509 -18.73 -7.95 -17.88
N ARG A 510 -18.81 -9.29 -17.78
CA ARG A 510 -17.68 -10.18 -18.11
C ARG A 510 -17.35 -10.12 -19.60
N GLU A 511 -18.35 -10.23 -20.47
CA GLU A 511 -18.16 -10.10 -21.92
C GLU A 511 -17.49 -8.75 -22.30
N ILE A 512 -17.88 -7.64 -21.65
CA ILE A 512 -17.26 -6.32 -21.86
C ILE A 512 -15.80 -6.31 -21.35
N ARG A 513 -15.53 -6.84 -20.15
CA ARG A 513 -14.17 -6.91 -19.61
C ARG A 513 -13.25 -7.74 -20.51
N ASP A 514 -13.71 -8.90 -20.94
CA ASP A 514 -12.92 -9.80 -21.79
C ASP A 514 -12.64 -9.16 -23.15
N ALA A 515 -13.62 -8.48 -23.76
CA ALA A 515 -13.43 -7.77 -25.02
C ALA A 515 -12.41 -6.61 -24.90
N ILE A 516 -12.44 -5.87 -23.80
CA ILE A 516 -11.53 -4.75 -23.54
C ILE A 516 -10.13 -5.26 -23.18
N LYS A 517 -10.01 -6.30 -22.35
CA LYS A 517 -8.72 -6.94 -22.00
C LYS A 517 -8.05 -7.55 -23.23
N ALA A 518 -8.81 -8.24 -24.09
CA ALA A 518 -8.31 -8.78 -25.36
C ALA A 518 -7.80 -7.66 -26.29
N CYS A 519 -8.47 -6.50 -26.31
CA CYS A 519 -8.01 -5.33 -27.06
C CYS A 519 -6.70 -4.74 -26.52
N LEU A 520 -6.44 -4.85 -25.21
CA LEU A 520 -5.22 -4.36 -24.58
C LEU A 520 -4.04 -5.36 -24.68
N ALA A 521 -4.29 -6.56 -25.22
CA ALA A 521 -3.33 -7.66 -25.29
C ALA A 521 -2.69 -7.99 -23.93
N VAL A 522 -3.48 -7.93 -22.86
CA VAL A 522 -3.04 -8.30 -21.50
C VAL A 522 -2.80 -9.82 -21.48
N PRO A 523 -1.65 -10.32 -21.01
CA PRO A 523 -1.39 -11.76 -20.91
C PRO A 523 -2.44 -12.44 -20.02
N ASP A 524 -2.97 -13.59 -20.48
CA ASP A 524 -3.82 -14.47 -19.68
C ASP A 524 -2.98 -15.10 -18.55
N GLY A 525 -2.84 -14.39 -17.43
CA GLY A 525 -2.02 -14.81 -16.29
C GLY A 525 -2.16 -13.93 -15.04
N ASP A 526 -2.59 -12.67 -15.18
CA ASP A 526 -2.84 -11.72 -14.07
C ASP A 526 -4.35 -11.40 -13.94
N ALA A 527 -5.21 -12.42 -14.05
CA ALA A 527 -6.67 -12.30 -13.93
C ALA A 527 -7.21 -12.91 -12.63
#